data_AF-A0A2A2RQJ6-F1
#
_entry.id   AF-A0A2A2RQJ6-F1
#
_cell.length_a   1.000
_cell.length_b   1.000
_cell.length_c   1.000
_cell.angle_alpha   90.00
_cell.angle_beta   90.00
_cell.angle_gamma   90.00
#
_symmetry.space_group_name_H-M   'P 1'
#
loop_
_entity.id
_entity.type
_entity.pdbx_description
1 polymer ?
#
loop_
_entity_poly.entity_id
_entity_poly.type
_entity_poly.pdbx_seq_one_letter_code
_entity_poly.pdbx_strand_id
1 'polypeptide(L)' 'IAGESSAVRMKGCGLLVLNPPWKIEAEIREVLPELAERLMVEAGGAARCWWLVPEQ' A
#
# COMPACT_ATOMS: atom_id res chain seq x y z
N ILE A 1 7.65 -18.60 19.95
CA ILE A 1 6.80 -17.72 19.12
C ILE A 1 7.38 -16.32 19.23
N ALA A 2 7.84 -15.72 18.13
CA ALA A 2 8.48 -14.41 18.19
C ALA A 2 7.47 -13.37 18.71
N GLY A 3 7.78 -12.73 19.83
CA GLY A 3 6.88 -11.77 20.51
C GLY A 3 6.63 -10.51 19.69
N GLU A 4 5.77 -9.63 20.19
CA GLU A 4 5.34 -8.37 19.52
C GLU A 4 6.51 -7.49 19.06
N SER A 5 7.68 -7.58 19.72
CA SER A 5 8.90 -6.80 19.41
C SER A 5 9.89 -7.51 18.46
N SER A 6 9.48 -8.56 17.75
CA SER A 6 10.37 -9.27 16.82
C SER A 6 10.81 -8.37 15.66
N ALA A 7 12.13 -8.22 15.46
CA ALA A 7 12.72 -7.46 14.36
C ALA A 7 12.36 -8.01 12.95
N VAL A 8 11.79 -9.22 12.86
CA VAL A 8 11.47 -9.91 11.60
C VAL A 8 9.97 -9.78 11.24
N ARG A 9 9.24 -8.85 11.86
CA ARG A 9 7.81 -8.65 11.55
C ARG A 9 7.62 -7.84 10.26
N MET A 10 6.76 -8.33 9.37
CA MET A 10 6.34 -7.58 8.19
C MET A 10 5.41 -6.42 8.60
N LYS A 11 5.81 -5.19 8.28
CA LYS A 11 5.05 -3.97 8.63
C LYS A 11 4.06 -3.54 7.54
N GLY A 12 4.10 -4.17 6.37
CA GLY A 12 3.24 -3.87 5.23
C GLY A 12 3.69 -4.61 3.98
N CYS A 13 2.94 -4.44 2.89
CA CYS A 13 3.24 -5.00 1.58
C CYS A 13 2.94 -3.96 0.49
N GLY A 14 3.21 -4.31 -0.76
CA GLY A 14 2.92 -3.44 -1.91
C GLY A 14 2.78 -4.25 -3.19
N LEU A 15 2.27 -3.59 -4.23
CA LEU A 15 2.08 -4.13 -5.57
C LEU A 15 2.84 -3.26 -6.57
N LEU A 16 3.60 -3.88 -7.47
CA LEU A 16 4.19 -3.24 -8.64
C LEU A 16 3.40 -3.70 -9.87
N VAL A 17 2.81 -2.76 -10.59
CA VAL A 17 2.01 -3.06 -11.79
C VAL A 17 2.76 -2.55 -13.01
N LEU A 18 3.06 -3.45 -13.94
CA LEU A 18 3.64 -3.12 -15.24
C LEU A 18 2.53 -3.08 -16.28
N ASN A 19 2.57 -2.08 -17.16
CA ASN A 19 1.52 -1.81 -18.16
C ASN A 19 0.12 -1.80 -17.53
N PRO A 20 -0.10 -0.94 -16.51
CA PRO A 20 -1.39 -0.88 -15.84
C PRO A 20 -2.51 -0.52 -16.83
N PRO A 21 -3.72 -1.10 -16.69
CA PRO A 21 -4.87 -0.62 -17.45
C PRO A 21 -5.21 0.82 -17.03
N TRP A 22 -5.65 1.63 -18.00
CA TRP A 22 -5.79 3.08 -17.88
C TRP A 22 -6.61 3.60 -16.68
N LYS A 23 -7.52 2.80 -16.11
CA LYS A 23 -8.34 3.19 -14.94
C LYS A 23 -7.74 2.81 -13.59
N ILE A 24 -6.80 1.88 -13.54
CA ILE A 24 -6.43 1.21 -12.29
C ILE A 24 -5.85 2.18 -11.26
N GLU A 25 -5.14 3.23 -11.69
CA GLU A 25 -4.61 4.24 -10.79
C GLU A 25 -5.74 4.98 -10.06
N ALA A 26 -6.79 5.38 -10.78
CA ALA A 26 -7.92 6.09 -10.19
C ALA A 26 -8.67 5.20 -9.19
N GLU A 27 -8.95 3.96 -9.57
CA GLU A 27 -9.63 2.97 -8.73
C GLU A 27 -8.83 2.65 -7.46
N ILE A 28 -7.50 2.47 -7.57
CA ILE A 28 -6.63 2.25 -6.42
C ILE A 28 -6.59 3.49 -5.53
N ARG A 29 -6.41 4.69 -6.09
CA ARG A 29 -6.36 5.93 -5.31
C ARG A 29 -7.65 6.21 -4.55
N GLU A 30 -8.80 5.82 -5.11
CA GLU A 30 -10.11 5.95 -4.46
C GLU A 30 -10.23 5.05 -3.23
N VAL A 31 -9.74 3.81 -3.30
CA VAL A 31 -9.91 2.81 -2.23
C VAL A 31 -8.81 2.88 -1.16
N LEU A 32 -7.60 3.34 -1.49
CA LEU A 32 -6.46 3.31 -0.56
C LEU A 32 -6.67 4.05 0.78
N PRO A 33 -7.32 5.24 0.85
CA PRO A 33 -7.56 5.92 2.12
C PRO A 33 -8.40 5.08 3.08
N GLU A 34 -9.48 4.48 2.57
CA GLU A 34 -10.38 3.62 3.36
C GLU A 34 -9.64 2.37 3.88
N LEU A 35 -8.80 1.76 3.03
CA LEU A 35 -7.98 0.63 3.44
C LEU A 35 -6.94 1.03 4.50
N ALA A 36 -6.30 2.20 4.34
CA ALA A 36 -5.33 2.69 5.32
C ALA A 36 -6.00 2.93 6.69
N GLU A 37 -7.18 3.53 6.71
CA GLU A 37 -7.93 3.78 7.94
C GLU A 37 -8.38 2.46 8.60
N ARG A 38 -8.97 1.54 7.84
CA ARG A 38 -9.55 0.31 8.40
C ARG A 38 -8.53 -0.76 8.78
N LEU A 39 -7.40 -0.82 8.09
CA LEU A 39 -6.38 -1.86 8.31
C LEU A 39 -5.27 -1.43 9.27
N MET A 40 -5.27 -0.17 9.72
CA MET A 40 -4.30 0.33 10.68
C MET A 40 -4.50 -0.33 12.05
N VAL A 41 -3.49 -1.07 12.52
CA VAL A 41 -3.48 -1.68 13.86
C VAL A 41 -2.90 -0.74 14.91
N GLU A 42 -1.89 0.05 14.52
CA GLU A 42 -1.18 1.01 15.37
C GLU A 42 -0.94 2.31 14.59
N ALA A 43 -0.77 3.42 15.30
CA ALA A 43 -0.50 4.72 14.69
C ALA A 43 0.69 4.68 13.72
N GLY A 44 0.56 5.33 12.57
CA GLY A 44 1.62 5.41 11.55
C GLY A 44 1.43 4.48 10.35
N GLY A 45 0.31 3.74 10.28
CA GLY A 45 -0.11 3.08 9.04
C GLY A 45 -0.38 4.08 7.92
N ALA A 46 0.09 3.80 6.71
CA ALA A 46 -0.11 4.65 5.54
C ALA A 46 -0.16 3.82 4.25
N ALA A 47 -0.86 4.34 3.25
CA ALA A 47 -0.91 3.80 1.90
C ALA A 47 -0.48 4.87 0.89
N ARG A 48 0.10 4.44 -0.23
CA ARG A 48 0.61 5.33 -1.28
C ARG A 48 0.48 4.69 -2.65
N CYS A 49 0.14 5.50 -3.65
CA CYS A 49 0.11 5.11 -5.06
C CYS A 49 0.77 6.22 -5.89
N TRP A 50 1.70 5.83 -6.76
CA TRP A 50 2.42 6.73 -7.65
C TRP A 50 3.03 5.98 -8.83
N TRP A 51 3.36 6.74 -9.87
CA TRP A 51 4.17 6.25 -10.98
C TRP A 51 5.64 6.19 -10.59
N LEU A 52 6.23 5.00 -10.69
CA LEU A 52 7.69 4.85 -10.54
C LEU A 52 8.42 5.34 -11.79
N VAL A 53 7.83 5.09 -12.97
CA VAL A 53 8.26 5.57 -14.28
C VAL A 53 7.01 6.08 -14.99
N PRO A 54 6.90 7.38 -15.31
CA PRO A 54 5.76 7.93 -16.05
C PRO A 54 5.68 7.38 -17.48
N GLU A 55 4.49 7.46 -18.06
CA GLU A 55 4.29 7.20 -19.50
C GLU A 55 5.08 8.23 -20.34
N GLN A 56 5.57 7.79 -21.51
CA GLN A 56 6.23 8.67 -22.50
C GLN A 56 5.28 9.01 -23.64
#